data_AF-A0A386C8D5-F1
#
_entry.id   AF-A0A386C8D5-F1
#
_cell.length_a   1.000
_cell.length_b   1.000
_cell.length_c   1.000
_cell.angle_alpha   90.00
_cell.angle_beta   90.00
_cell.angle_gamma   90.00
#
_symmetry.space_group_name_H-M   'P 1'
#
loop_
_entity.id
_entity.type
_entity.pdbx_description
1 polymer ?
#
loop_
_entity_poly.entity_id
_entity_poly.type
_entity_poly.pdbx_seq_one_letter_code
_entity_poly.pdbx_strand_id
1 'polypeptide(L)'
;MWDLKPEAPIEYRGEFKPIETNVPGILVGEHLPLSARQMDKFAVVRSVTHPDSGHESASHYLLTGYRPTNDIPAQEMPSYGSIA
;
A
#
# COMPACT_ATOMS: atom_id res chain seq x y z
N MET A 1 -7.33 -5.41 5.71
CA MET A 1 -5.93 -5.21 5.26
C MET A 1 -5.73 -5.90 3.92
N TRP A 2 -4.91 -5.35 3.02
CA TRP A 2 -4.76 -5.82 1.63
C TRP A 2 -3.58 -6.77 1.40
N ASP A 3 -2.57 -6.76 2.28
CA ASP A 3 -1.37 -7.58 2.17
C ASP A 3 -0.96 -8.11 3.54
N LEU A 4 -1.55 -9.25 3.93
CA LEU A 4 -1.44 -9.81 5.28
C LEU A 4 -0.17 -10.61 5.55
N LYS A 5 0.66 -10.86 4.52
CA LYS A 5 1.86 -11.70 4.61
C LYS A 5 1.62 -12.99 5.46
N PRO A 6 0.65 -13.84 5.09
CA PRO A 6 0.23 -14.98 5.94
C PRO A 6 1.37 -15.95 6.26
N GLU A 7 2.34 -16.07 5.36
CA GLU A 7 3.53 -16.93 5.51
C GLU A 7 4.67 -16.28 6.30
N ALA A 8 4.55 -15.00 6.67
CA ALA A 8 5.54 -14.38 7.54
C ALA A 8 5.46 -14.98 8.97
N PRO A 9 6.55 -14.98 9.73
CA PRO A 9 6.59 -15.28 11.15
C PRO A 9 5.59 -14.45 11.99
N ILE A 10 5.08 -15.08 13.06
CA ILE A 10 4.02 -14.52 13.91
C ILE A 10 4.44 -13.21 14.58
N GLU A 11 5.74 -13.03 14.80
CA GLU A 11 6.34 -11.87 15.43
C GLU A 11 6.14 -10.59 14.63
N TYR A 12 5.88 -10.68 13.31
CA TYR A 12 5.71 -9.50 12.45
C TYR A 12 4.60 -9.61 11.38
N ARG A 13 3.89 -10.73 11.26
CA ARG A 13 2.80 -10.91 10.26
C ARG A 13 1.47 -10.23 10.60
N GLY A 14 1.39 -9.50 11.72
CA GLY A 14 0.15 -8.91 12.21
C GLY A 14 -0.84 -9.96 12.73
N GLU A 15 -1.90 -9.49 13.41
CA GLU A 15 -2.89 -10.36 14.07
C GLU A 15 -4.06 -10.77 13.16
N PHE A 16 -4.31 -10.02 12.08
CA PHE A 16 -5.48 -10.19 11.24
C PHE A 16 -5.40 -11.44 10.36
N LYS A 17 -6.54 -12.08 10.14
CA LYS A 17 -6.62 -13.33 9.37
C LYS A 17 -7.02 -13.09 7.92
N PRO A 18 -6.47 -13.88 6.97
CA PRO A 18 -6.90 -13.84 5.58
C PRO A 18 -8.26 -14.52 5.41
N ILE A 19 -9.02 -14.05 4.42
CA ILE A 19 -10.21 -14.67 3.87
C ILE A 19 -10.03 -14.82 2.35
N GLU A 20 -10.67 -15.83 1.78
CA GLU A 20 -10.74 -16.00 0.33
C GLU A 20 -11.62 -14.93 -0.31
N THR A 21 -11.30 -14.60 -1.55
CA THR A 21 -12.12 -13.72 -2.40
C THR A 21 -12.89 -14.55 -3.44
N ASN A 22 -13.77 -13.91 -4.20
CA ASN A 22 -14.44 -14.58 -5.33
C ASN A 22 -13.50 -14.89 -6.52
N VAL A 23 -12.22 -14.51 -6.45
CA VAL A 23 -11.17 -14.88 -7.41
C VAL A 23 -10.20 -15.87 -6.75
N PRO A 24 -10.08 -17.11 -7.26
CA PRO A 24 -9.18 -18.12 -6.69
C PRO A 24 -7.73 -17.63 -6.58
N GLY A 25 -7.11 -17.92 -5.42
CA GLY A 25 -5.71 -17.55 -5.15
C GLY A 25 -5.49 -16.11 -4.69
N ILE A 26 -6.53 -15.26 -4.62
CA ILE A 26 -6.43 -13.93 -4.02
C ILE A 26 -7.03 -13.95 -2.62
N LEU A 27 -6.23 -13.50 -1.65
CA LEU A 27 -6.60 -13.35 -0.24
C LEU A 27 -6.63 -11.87 0.15
N VAL A 28 -7.57 -11.50 1.01
CA VAL A 28 -7.62 -10.19 1.71
C VAL A 28 -7.93 -10.42 3.18
N GLY A 29 -7.83 -9.40 4.03
CA GLY A 29 -8.14 -9.58 5.46
C GLY A 29 -9.63 -9.67 5.77
N GLU A 30 -9.94 -10.36 6.87
CA GLU A 30 -11.31 -10.64 7.36
C GLU A 30 -12.21 -9.40 7.51
N HIS A 31 -11.62 -8.21 7.67
CA HIS A 31 -12.34 -6.93 7.74
C HIS A 31 -12.70 -6.32 6.37
N LEU A 32 -12.41 -7.00 5.24
CA LEU A 32 -12.76 -6.54 3.89
C LEU A 32 -13.76 -7.49 3.17
N PRO A 33 -14.85 -7.93 3.80
CA PRO A 33 -15.75 -8.93 3.21
C PRO A 33 -16.54 -8.41 1.99
N LEU A 34 -16.74 -7.10 1.87
CA LEU A 34 -17.37 -6.49 0.70
C LEU A 34 -16.42 -6.45 -0.48
N SER A 35 -15.17 -6.05 -0.26
CA SER A 35 -14.12 -6.07 -1.29
C SER A 35 -13.83 -7.50 -1.76
N ALA A 36 -13.80 -8.47 -0.84
CA ALA A 36 -13.58 -9.88 -1.17
C ALA A 36 -14.62 -10.45 -2.15
N ARG A 37 -15.89 -9.99 -2.05
CA ARG A 37 -16.98 -10.40 -2.94
C ARG A 37 -16.93 -9.74 -4.32
N GLN A 38 -16.10 -8.73 -4.51
CA GLN A 38 -16.02 -7.93 -5.73
C GLN A 38 -14.64 -7.99 -6.38
N MET A 39 -13.76 -8.91 -5.95
CA MET A 39 -12.35 -8.95 -6.35
C MET A 39 -12.15 -9.17 -7.86
N ASP A 40 -13.13 -9.79 -8.53
CA ASP A 40 -13.20 -9.93 -9.99
C ASP A 40 -13.20 -8.58 -10.74
N LYS A 41 -13.49 -7.47 -10.03
CA LYS A 41 -13.53 -6.11 -10.56
C LYS A 41 -12.27 -5.29 -10.26
N PHE A 42 -11.30 -5.87 -9.56
CA PHE A 42 -10.08 -5.17 -9.13
C PHE A 42 -8.91 -5.54 -10.03
N ALA A 43 -8.07 -4.55 -10.32
CA ALA A 43 -6.72 -4.77 -10.81
C ALA A 43 -5.75 -4.71 -9.63
N VAL A 44 -5.11 -5.83 -9.30
CA VAL A 44 -4.18 -5.89 -8.16
C VAL A 44 -2.75 -5.71 -8.67
N VAL A 45 -2.10 -4.60 -8.28
CA VAL A 45 -0.70 -4.30 -8.61
C VAL A 45 0.18 -4.58 -7.38
N ARG A 46 1.02 -5.62 -7.44
CA ARG A 46 1.93 -6.04 -6.35
C ARG A 46 3.39 -5.63 -6.54
N SER A 47 3.70 -4.96 -7.64
CA SER A 47 5.06 -4.62 -8.05
C SER A 47 5.56 -3.26 -7.59
N VAL A 48 4.76 -2.50 -6.82
CA VAL A 48 5.16 -1.18 -6.33
C VAL A 48 6.16 -1.33 -5.19
N THR A 49 7.33 -0.74 -5.33
CA THR A 49 8.40 -0.72 -4.32
C THR A 49 9.25 0.54 -4.48
N HIS A 50 9.93 0.97 -3.41
CA HIS A 50 10.87 2.09 -3.40
C HIS A 50 12.03 1.82 -2.43
N PRO A 51 13.19 2.45 -2.61
CA PRO A 51 14.35 2.25 -1.74
C PRO A 51 14.33 3.12 -0.46
N ASP A 52 13.38 4.04 -0.35
CA ASP A 52 13.32 5.00 0.76
C ASP A 52 12.63 4.42 1.99
N SER A 53 13.24 4.42 3.17
CA SER A 53 12.63 3.87 4.39
C SER A 53 11.77 4.88 5.16
N GLY A 54 11.77 6.16 4.77
CA GLY A 54 11.01 7.20 5.45
C GLY A 54 9.57 7.25 4.98
N HIS A 55 8.62 7.27 5.92
CA HIS A 55 7.18 7.32 5.59
C HIS A 55 6.82 8.54 4.74
N GLU A 56 7.26 9.74 5.14
CA GLU A 56 6.94 10.99 4.45
C GLU A 56 7.72 11.16 3.14
N SER A 57 9.03 10.89 3.15
CA SER A 57 9.91 11.01 1.99
C SER A 57 9.53 10.03 0.88
N ALA A 58 9.20 8.79 1.23
CA ALA A 58 8.71 7.80 0.27
C ALA A 58 7.36 8.20 -0.33
N SER A 59 6.42 8.65 0.50
CA SER A 59 5.08 9.05 0.04
C SER A 59 5.19 10.21 -0.95
N HIS A 60 6.00 11.23 -0.63
CA HIS A 60 6.27 12.33 -1.54
C HIS A 60 6.90 11.85 -2.85
N TYR A 61 7.93 11.00 -2.77
CA TYR A 61 8.61 10.47 -3.95
C TYR A 61 7.68 9.68 -4.86
N LEU A 62 6.83 8.82 -4.30
CA LEU A 62 5.88 8.01 -5.08
C LEU A 62 4.77 8.85 -5.73
N LEU A 63 4.34 9.94 -5.09
CA LEU A 63 3.27 10.80 -5.59
C LEU A 63 3.75 11.84 -6.62
N THR A 64 4.99 12.32 -6.49
CA THR A 64 5.52 13.41 -7.32
C THR A 64 6.58 12.97 -8.33
N GLY A 65 7.26 11.84 -8.08
CA GLY A 65 8.48 11.45 -8.79
C GLY A 65 9.75 12.16 -8.30
N TYR A 66 9.64 13.08 -7.34
CA TYR A 66 10.77 13.83 -6.78
C TYR A 66 11.14 13.29 -5.41
N ARG A 67 12.38 12.85 -5.26
CA ARG A 67 12.89 12.43 -3.97
C ARG A 67 13.32 13.67 -3.16
N PRO A 68 12.71 13.94 -1.99
CA PRO A 68 13.14 15.06 -1.16
C PRO A 68 14.58 14.88 -0.72
N THR A 69 15.37 15.94 -0.83
CA THR A 69 16.71 16.02 -0.26
C THR A 69 16.84 17.34 0.49
N ASN A 70 17.99 17.58 1.12
CA ASN A 70 18.26 18.89 1.71
C ASN A 70 18.31 20.01 0.66
N ASP A 71 18.67 19.68 -0.59
CA ASP A 71 18.77 20.63 -1.70
C ASP A 71 17.44 20.81 -2.46
N ILE A 72 16.52 19.85 -2.32
CA ILE A 72 15.18 19.88 -2.94
C ILE A 72 14.16 19.61 -1.84
N PRO A 73 13.73 20.64 -1.10
CA PRO A 73 12.75 20.49 -0.03
C PRO A 73 11.40 20.04 -0.59
N ALA A 74 10.69 19.19 0.17
CA ALA A 74 9.36 18.70 -0.21
C ALA A 74 8.33 19.83 -0.45
N GLN A 75 8.53 20.99 0.16
CA GLN A 75 7.65 22.15 0.02
C GLN A 75 7.68 22.76 -1.39
N GLU A 76 8.75 22.54 -2.16
CA GLU A 76 8.85 23.05 -3.53
C GLU A 76 8.09 22.16 -4.53
N MET A 77 7.85 20.88 -4.18
CA MET A 77 7.19 19.89 -5.02
C MET A 77 5.98 19.27 -4.29
N PRO A 78 4.82 19.94 -4.20
CA PRO A 78 3.71 19.48 -3.37
C PRO A 78 3.24 18.07 -3.77
N SER A 79 3.26 17.14 -2.80
CA SER A 79 2.82 15.75 -2.98
C SER A 79 1.32 15.53 -2.83
N TYR A 80 0.65 16.47 -2.17
CA TYR A 80 -0.81 16.53 -2.07
C TYR A 80 -1.29 17.73 -2.89
N GLY A 81 -2.39 17.56 -3.64
CA GLY A 81 -3.01 18.66 -4.39
C GLY A 81 -3.46 19.80 -3.48
N SER A 82 -3.74 20.97 -4.05
CA SER A 82 -4.28 22.11 -3.29
C SER A 82 -5.64 21.75 -2.70
N ILE A 83 -5.77 21.89 -1.37
CA ILE A 83 -7.09 21.90 -0.72
C ILE A 83 -7.62 23.32 -0.86
N ALA A 84 -8.75 23.48 -1.57
CA ALA A 84 -9.49 24.73 -1.67
C ALA A 84 -10.40 24.93 -0.44
#